data_AF-A0A2W5BF93-F1
#
_entry.id   AF-A0A2W5BF93-F1
#
_cell.length_a   1.000
_cell.length_b   1.000
_cell.length_c   1.000
_cell.angle_alpha   90.00
_cell.angle_beta   90.00
_cell.angle_gamma   90.00
#
_symmetry.space_group_name_H-M   'P 1'
#
loop_
_entity.id
_entity.type
_entity.pdbx_description
1 polymer ?
#
loop_
_entity_poly.entity_id
_entity_poly.type
_entity_poly.pdbx_seq_one_letter_code
_entity_poly.pdbx_strand_id
1 'polypeptide(L)'
;MFNKKNLIIGFIVLLVLGSICFFNWFYVSGTWRYKMTVVVETPEGIKTGYAVREISNSAPKAYLIDIPEATNPAKVRGEAVTVDLGERGVLFATLKGYRLLENFPSAVFYSAFPYEGGATTYAGIKHYKNLKNAKAVLKPENYPVLVTYTDKNDATSIKPAMEMDINFKGKTIIVEKKDHFEEIFGQGVRLKEIVIETTDEPVTSKIESYLPEYDNSFWEWYRSLNYADIRRITPQYFNYYSP
;
A
#
# COMPACT_ATOMS: atom_id res chain seq x y z
N MET A 1 -5.83 -29.24 -51.10
CA MET A 1 -5.19 -27.91 -51.24
C MET A 1 -5.20 -27.25 -49.88
N PHE A 2 -4.07 -27.19 -49.17
CA PHE A 2 -4.02 -26.52 -47.85
C PHE A 2 -4.29 -25.03 -48.06
N ASN A 3 -5.29 -24.50 -47.37
CA ASN A 3 -5.66 -23.09 -47.46
C ASN A 3 -4.52 -22.24 -46.87
N LYS A 4 -3.85 -21.43 -47.69
CA LYS A 4 -2.75 -20.54 -47.26
C LYS A 4 -3.11 -19.71 -46.03
N LYS A 5 -4.38 -19.32 -45.88
CA LYS A 5 -4.87 -18.61 -44.67
C LYS A 5 -4.75 -19.45 -43.41
N ASN A 6 -5.09 -20.74 -43.47
CA ASN A 6 -5.00 -21.65 -42.32
C ASN A 6 -3.54 -21.94 -41.94
N LEU A 7 -2.62 -21.92 -42.92
CA LEU A 7 -1.18 -22.09 -42.68
C LEU A 7 -0.58 -20.87 -41.96
N ILE A 8 -0.96 -19.66 -42.39
CA ILE A 8 -0.53 -18.41 -41.76
C ILE A 8 -1.09 -18.30 -40.33
N ILE A 9 -2.37 -18.62 -40.13
CA ILE A 9 -2.99 -18.63 -38.80
C ILE A 9 -2.27 -19.64 -37.89
N GLY A 10 -1.99 -20.85 -38.38
CA GLY A 10 -1.25 -21.86 -37.62
C GLY A 10 0.15 -21.40 -37.20
N PHE A 11 0.88 -20.71 -38.08
CA PHE A 11 2.20 -20.16 -37.76
C PHE A 11 2.15 -19.03 -36.74
N ILE A 12 1.18 -18.13 -36.84
CA ILE A 12 0.98 -17.04 -35.85
C ILE A 12 0.64 -17.63 -34.48
N VAL A 13 -0.27 -18.62 -34.43
CA VAL A 13 -0.61 -19.29 -33.16
C VAL A 13 0.61 -19.97 -32.55
N LEU A 14 1.45 -20.63 -33.34
CA LEU A 14 2.71 -21.24 -32.88
C LEU A 14 3.71 -20.22 -32.35
N LEU A 15 3.87 -19.07 -33.00
CA LEU A 15 4.73 -17.99 -32.52
C LEU A 15 4.21 -17.38 -31.21
N VAL A 16 2.89 -17.18 -31.09
CA VAL A 16 2.27 -16.67 -29.86
C VAL A 16 2.44 -17.68 -28.71
N LEU A 17 2.15 -18.96 -28.94
CA LEU A 17 2.34 -20.01 -27.94
C LEU A 17 3.82 -20.16 -27.57
N GLY A 18 4.72 -20.12 -28.55
CA GLY A 18 6.17 -20.14 -28.33
C GLY A 18 6.65 -18.97 -27.49
N SER A 19 6.13 -17.76 -27.75
CA SER A 19 6.43 -16.57 -26.95
C SER A 19 5.90 -16.69 -25.51
N ILE A 20 4.66 -17.15 -25.31
CA ILE A 20 4.08 -17.37 -23.98
C ILE A 20 4.88 -18.42 -23.19
N CYS A 21 5.24 -19.54 -23.83
CA CYS A 21 6.08 -20.56 -23.23
C CYS A 21 7.47 -20.02 -22.86
N PHE A 22 8.08 -19.23 -23.74
CA PHE A 22 9.36 -18.57 -23.49
C PHE A 22 9.27 -17.63 -22.28
N PHE A 23 8.29 -16.72 -22.23
CA PHE A 23 8.11 -15.81 -21.09
C PHE A 23 7.86 -16.55 -19.77
N ASN A 24 6.99 -17.58 -19.76
CA ASN A 24 6.75 -18.38 -18.56
C ASN A 24 7.98 -19.20 -18.13
N TRP A 25 8.85 -19.59 -19.07
CA TRP A 25 10.10 -20.28 -18.77
C TRP A 25 11.14 -19.34 -18.16
N PHE A 26 11.20 -18.09 -18.61
CA PHE A 26 12.21 -17.10 -18.21
C PHE A 26 11.81 -16.20 -17.04
N TYR A 27 10.56 -16.19 -16.58
CA TYR A 27 10.11 -15.33 -15.47
C TYR A 27 9.38 -16.11 -14.37
N VAL A 28 9.55 -15.66 -13.12
CA VAL A 28 8.72 -16.03 -11.97
C VAL A 28 7.85 -14.84 -11.63
N SER A 29 6.58 -15.09 -11.35
CA SER A 29 5.66 -14.10 -10.84
C SER A 29 4.95 -14.65 -9.61
N GLY A 30 4.59 -13.74 -8.70
CA GLY A 30 3.85 -14.05 -7.50
C GLY A 30 2.97 -12.88 -7.12
N THR A 31 1.78 -13.22 -6.66
CA THR A 31 0.82 -12.28 -6.11
C THR A 31 0.44 -12.79 -4.72
N TRP A 32 0.42 -11.89 -3.75
CA TRP A 32 -0.03 -12.16 -2.39
C TRP A 32 -0.77 -10.96 -1.85
N ARG A 33 -1.59 -11.20 -0.83
CA ARG A 33 -2.43 -10.16 -0.22
C ARG A 33 -2.16 -10.06 1.26
N TYR A 34 -2.37 -8.85 1.77
CA TYR A 34 -2.35 -8.60 3.19
C TYR A 34 -3.52 -7.70 3.59
N LYS A 35 -4.08 -7.97 4.77
CA LYS A 35 -5.07 -7.11 5.42
C LYS A 35 -4.35 -6.19 6.37
N MET A 36 -4.56 -4.88 6.25
CA MET A 36 -4.17 -3.90 7.26
C MET A 36 -5.40 -3.56 8.09
N THR A 37 -5.29 -3.70 9.41
CA THR A 37 -6.34 -3.38 10.38
C THR A 37 -5.86 -2.26 11.28
N VAL A 38 -6.66 -1.20 11.41
CA VAL A 38 -6.39 -0.06 12.30
C VAL A 38 -7.40 -0.10 13.43
N VAL A 39 -6.89 -0.09 14.66
CA VAL A 39 -7.70 -0.15 15.88
C VAL A 39 -7.58 1.16 16.62
N VAL A 40 -8.73 1.78 16.92
CA VAL A 40 -8.83 3.05 17.63
C VAL A 40 -9.63 2.81 18.91
N GLU A 41 -9.08 3.26 20.03
CA GLU A 41 -9.79 3.33 21.30
C GLU A 41 -10.58 4.64 21.35
N THR A 42 -11.86 4.55 21.72
CA THR A 42 -12.75 5.69 21.94
C THR A 42 -13.47 5.52 23.28
N PRO A 43 -14.00 6.58 23.90
CA PRO A 43 -14.84 6.47 25.09
C PRO A 43 -16.06 5.55 24.90
N GLU A 44 -16.56 5.43 23.65
CA GLU A 44 -17.69 4.55 23.29
C GLU A 44 -17.27 3.09 23.07
N GLY A 45 -15.97 2.78 23.12
CA GLY A 45 -15.40 1.45 22.91
C GLY A 45 -14.41 1.40 21.75
N ILE A 46 -14.06 0.18 21.33
CA ILE A 46 -13.11 -0.03 20.24
C ILE A 46 -13.79 0.20 18.89
N LYS A 47 -13.17 1.03 18.05
CA LYS A 47 -13.50 1.19 16.63
C LYS A 47 -12.40 0.56 15.79
N THR A 48 -12.78 -0.06 14.68
CA THR A 48 -11.82 -0.78 13.82
C THR A 48 -12.17 -0.59 12.37
N GLY A 49 -11.15 -0.37 11.56
CA GLY A 49 -11.22 -0.35 10.10
C GLY A 49 -10.21 -1.29 9.50
N TYR A 50 -10.48 -1.79 8.31
CA TYR A 50 -9.51 -2.59 7.56
C TYR A 50 -9.61 -2.36 6.05
N ALA A 51 -8.51 -2.67 5.37
CA ALA A 51 -8.40 -2.76 3.92
C ALA A 51 -7.49 -3.93 3.53
N VAL A 52 -7.80 -4.59 2.42
CA VAL A 52 -6.99 -5.68 1.85
C VAL A 52 -6.28 -5.14 0.61
N ARG A 53 -4.97 -5.33 0.57
CA ARG A 53 -4.09 -4.89 -0.53
C ARG A 53 -3.41 -6.09 -1.16
N GLU A 54 -3.12 -5.97 -2.45
CA GLU A 54 -2.46 -6.99 -3.24
C GLU A 54 -1.11 -6.48 -3.71
N ILE A 55 -0.08 -7.28 -3.50
CA ILE A 55 1.28 -7.06 -4.00
C ILE A 55 1.52 -8.06 -5.13
N SER A 56 2.05 -7.58 -6.25
CA SER A 56 2.47 -8.41 -7.38
C SER A 56 3.92 -8.11 -7.74
N ASN A 57 4.74 -9.16 -7.74
CA ASN A 57 6.13 -9.10 -8.16
C ASN A 57 6.37 -10.04 -9.34
N SER A 58 7.33 -9.66 -10.19
CA SER A 58 7.85 -10.52 -11.25
C SER A 58 9.35 -10.33 -11.36
N ALA A 59 10.09 -11.43 -11.54
CA ALA A 59 11.52 -11.40 -11.77
C ALA A 59 11.93 -12.44 -12.81
N PRO A 60 13.02 -12.22 -13.55
CA PRO A 60 13.61 -13.27 -14.38
C PRO A 60 14.00 -14.49 -13.53
N LYS A 61 13.82 -15.71 -14.05
CA LYS A 61 14.28 -16.99 -13.51
C LYS A 61 15.78 -17.22 -13.76
N ALA A 62 16.59 -16.16 -13.73
CA ALA A 62 17.98 -16.21 -14.12
C ALA A 62 18.82 -16.97 -13.09
N TYR A 63 18.84 -18.31 -13.20
CA TYR A 63 19.86 -19.18 -12.63
C TYR A 63 21.17 -19.15 -13.45
N LEU A 64 21.16 -18.51 -14.64
CA LEU A 64 22.24 -18.58 -15.62
C LEU A 64 23.07 -17.31 -15.75
N ILE A 65 22.61 -16.19 -15.20
CA ILE A 65 23.34 -14.93 -15.20
C ILE A 65 22.96 -14.24 -13.89
N ASP A 66 23.91 -14.18 -12.96
CA ASP A 66 23.82 -13.32 -11.78
C ASP A 66 23.75 -11.89 -12.31
N ILE A 67 22.54 -11.38 -12.50
CA ILE A 67 22.31 -9.96 -12.72
C ILE A 67 21.75 -9.46 -11.38
N PRO A 68 22.62 -9.01 -10.47
CA PRO A 68 22.17 -8.24 -9.33
C PRO A 68 21.38 -7.06 -9.90
N GLU A 69 20.26 -6.71 -9.27
CA GLU A 69 19.56 -5.42 -9.50
C GLU A 69 18.55 -5.34 -10.66
N ALA A 70 18.36 -6.38 -11.50
CA ALA A 70 17.27 -6.37 -12.50
C ALA A 70 15.90 -6.73 -11.89
N THR A 71 15.46 -5.98 -10.88
CA THR A 71 14.18 -6.20 -10.22
C THR A 71 13.18 -5.11 -10.58
N ASN A 72 12.00 -5.51 -11.07
CA ASN A 72 10.89 -4.58 -11.24
C ASN A 72 10.37 -4.17 -9.85
N PRO A 73 10.05 -2.89 -9.63
CA PRO A 73 9.38 -2.48 -8.40
C PRO A 73 8.08 -3.25 -8.23
N ALA A 74 7.75 -3.58 -6.98
CA ALA A 74 6.51 -4.26 -6.67
C ALA A 74 5.33 -3.44 -7.22
N LYS A 75 4.32 -4.11 -7.79
CA LYS A 75 3.03 -3.48 -8.10
C LYS A 75 2.10 -3.66 -6.92
N VAL A 76 1.41 -2.58 -6.54
CA VAL A 76 0.40 -2.63 -5.47
C VAL A 76 -0.95 -2.24 -6.03
N ARG A 77 -1.98 -2.97 -5.60
CA ARG A 77 -3.39 -2.64 -5.81
C ARG A 77 -4.12 -2.65 -4.48
N GLY A 78 -4.90 -1.61 -4.22
CA GLY A 78 -5.78 -1.53 -3.05
C GLY A 78 -5.94 -0.11 -2.54
N GLU A 79 -6.52 0.00 -1.35
CA GLU A 79 -6.96 1.28 -0.79
C GLU A 79 -6.39 1.56 0.61
N ALA A 80 -6.59 2.79 1.05
CA ALA A 80 -6.40 3.23 2.42
C ALA A 80 -7.36 2.50 3.37
N VAL A 81 -6.94 2.35 4.62
CA VAL A 81 -7.86 1.84 5.66
C VAL A 81 -8.75 2.98 6.12
N THR A 82 -10.06 2.74 6.16
CA THR A 82 -11.05 3.67 6.73
C THR A 82 -11.54 3.15 8.07
N VAL A 83 -11.46 3.97 9.11
CA VAL A 83 -12.06 3.72 10.43
C VAL A 83 -13.16 4.75 10.65
N ASP A 84 -14.40 4.27 10.70
CA ASP A 84 -15.56 5.07 11.06
C ASP A 84 -15.64 5.22 12.59
N LEU A 85 -15.51 6.46 13.07
CA LEU A 85 -15.57 6.82 14.49
C LEU A 85 -16.96 7.36 14.88
N GLY A 86 -17.97 7.20 14.02
CA GLY A 86 -19.33 7.71 14.19
C GLY A 86 -19.38 9.23 14.09
N GLU A 87 -20.10 9.88 15.01
CA GLU A 87 -20.22 11.34 15.09
C GLU A 87 -18.87 12.08 15.25
N ARG A 88 -17.80 11.35 15.64
CA ARG A 88 -16.45 11.90 15.77
C ARG A 88 -15.75 12.08 14.41
N GLY A 89 -16.27 11.48 13.34
CA GLY A 89 -15.72 11.56 11.99
C GLY A 89 -15.03 10.27 11.55
N VAL A 90 -14.12 10.39 10.58
CA VAL A 90 -13.50 9.24 9.90
C VAL A 90 -11.99 9.38 9.91
N LEU A 91 -11.29 8.33 10.34
CA LEU A 91 -9.84 8.24 10.25
C LEU A 91 -9.44 7.44 9.01
N PHE A 92 -8.45 7.95 8.28
CA PHE A 92 -7.85 7.29 7.14
C PHE A 92 -6.38 6.93 7.42
N ALA A 93 -6.02 5.68 7.17
CA ALA A 93 -4.65 5.20 7.12
C ALA A 93 -4.24 5.03 5.66
N THR A 94 -3.54 6.03 5.14
CA THR A 94 -3.26 6.19 3.70
C THR A 94 -2.28 5.14 3.16
N LEU A 95 -2.04 5.21 1.85
CA LEU A 95 -1.02 4.46 1.13
C LEU A 95 0.34 5.18 1.12
N LYS A 96 0.44 6.32 1.80
CA LYS A 96 1.66 7.10 2.01
C LYS A 96 2.26 6.75 3.38
N GLY A 97 3.58 6.68 3.48
CA GLY A 97 4.29 6.62 4.75
C GLY A 97 4.88 7.98 5.14
N TYR A 98 5.30 8.12 6.40
CA TYR A 98 6.05 9.32 6.85
C TYR A 98 7.47 9.34 6.31
N ARG A 99 8.04 8.16 6.03
CA ARG A 99 9.29 8.03 5.28
C ARG A 99 9.03 8.16 3.80
N LEU A 100 9.92 8.84 3.08
CA LEU A 100 9.96 8.86 1.62
C LEU A 100 10.43 7.49 1.09
N LEU A 101 9.56 6.48 1.19
CA LEU A 101 9.76 5.17 0.61
C LEU A 101 9.01 5.09 -0.71
N GLU A 102 9.72 4.70 -1.77
CA GLU A 102 9.08 4.30 -3.02
C GLU A 102 8.15 3.11 -2.74
N ASN A 103 6.88 3.23 -3.15
CA ASN A 103 5.83 2.22 -2.94
C ASN A 103 5.71 1.72 -1.48
N PHE A 104 5.43 2.66 -0.56
CA PHE A 104 5.21 2.41 0.87
C PHE A 104 4.35 1.17 1.19
N PRO A 105 3.22 0.90 0.52
CA PRO A 105 2.39 -0.27 0.82
C PRO A 105 3.10 -1.62 0.66
N SER A 106 4.07 -1.73 -0.25
CA SER A 106 4.90 -2.93 -0.38
C SER A 106 6.03 -2.94 0.65
N ALA A 107 6.67 -1.79 0.88
CA ALA A 107 7.75 -1.64 1.83
C ALA A 107 7.31 -2.00 3.27
N VAL A 108 6.14 -1.53 3.70
CA VAL A 108 5.59 -1.84 5.03
C VAL A 108 5.35 -3.35 5.22
N PHE A 109 4.90 -4.04 4.17
CA PHE A 109 4.71 -5.49 4.20
C PHE A 109 6.04 -6.23 4.37
N TYR A 110 7.06 -5.87 3.58
CA TYR A 110 8.38 -6.51 3.67
C TYR A 110 9.12 -6.18 4.97
N SER A 111 8.92 -4.97 5.52
CA SER A 111 9.48 -4.62 6.83
C SER A 111 8.85 -5.40 7.97
N ALA A 112 7.56 -5.71 7.88
CA ALA A 112 6.85 -6.53 8.87
C ALA A 112 7.16 -8.03 8.75
N PHE A 113 7.46 -8.50 7.53
CA PHE A 113 7.80 -9.89 7.23
C PHE A 113 9.14 -9.96 6.48
N PRO A 114 10.27 -9.70 7.14
CA PRO A 114 11.57 -9.61 6.48
C PRO A 114 12.00 -10.96 5.90
N TYR A 115 12.66 -10.91 4.73
CA TYR A 115 13.29 -12.06 4.09
C TYR A 115 14.68 -11.67 3.57
N GLU A 116 15.72 -12.33 4.08
CA GLU A 116 17.12 -12.03 3.77
C GLU A 116 17.46 -12.15 2.29
N GLY A 117 16.78 -13.03 1.54
CA GLY A 117 17.03 -13.23 0.11
C GLY A 117 16.47 -12.13 -0.79
N GLY A 118 15.96 -11.03 -0.23
CA GLY A 118 15.39 -9.90 -0.97
C GLY A 118 13.98 -10.17 -1.50
N ALA A 119 13.09 -9.17 -1.44
CA ALA A 119 11.67 -9.40 -1.69
C ALA A 119 11.26 -9.58 -3.15
N THR A 120 12.05 -9.05 -4.06
CA THR A 120 11.83 -9.09 -5.51
C THR A 120 12.65 -10.16 -6.21
N THR A 121 13.42 -10.97 -5.48
CA THR A 121 14.20 -12.07 -6.07
C THR A 121 13.34 -13.30 -6.34
N TYR A 122 13.86 -14.27 -7.10
CA TYR A 122 13.17 -15.55 -7.31
C TYR A 122 12.80 -16.23 -5.99
N ALA A 123 13.75 -16.28 -5.05
CA ALA A 123 13.55 -16.90 -3.75
C ALA A 123 12.54 -16.11 -2.90
N GLY A 124 12.61 -14.77 -2.91
CA GLY A 124 11.65 -13.90 -2.20
C GLY A 124 10.23 -14.01 -2.74
N ILE A 125 10.06 -14.00 -4.07
CA ILE A 125 8.75 -14.17 -4.71
C ILE A 125 8.15 -15.53 -4.34
N LYS A 126 8.94 -16.60 -4.36
CA LYS A 126 8.48 -17.93 -3.93
C LYS A 126 8.16 -17.95 -2.43
N HIS A 127 8.97 -17.30 -1.60
CA HIS A 127 8.75 -17.19 -0.16
C HIS A 127 7.41 -16.51 0.13
N TYR A 128 7.20 -15.28 -0.34
CA TYR A 128 6.00 -14.50 -0.04
C TYR A 128 4.72 -15.07 -0.65
N LYS A 129 4.79 -15.68 -1.84
CA LYS A 129 3.66 -16.41 -2.42
C LYS A 129 3.15 -17.54 -1.52
N ASN A 130 4.03 -18.15 -0.74
CA ASN A 130 3.72 -19.26 0.16
C ASN A 130 3.62 -18.83 1.64
N LEU A 131 3.83 -17.54 1.95
CA LEU A 131 3.71 -17.03 3.31
C LEU A 131 2.23 -16.96 3.69
N LYS A 132 1.82 -17.81 4.62
CA LYS A 132 0.45 -17.92 5.11
C LYS A 132 0.40 -17.73 6.62
N ASN A 133 -0.71 -17.20 7.13
CA ASN A 133 -0.97 -16.98 8.55
C ASN A 133 0.09 -16.10 9.27
N ALA A 134 0.83 -15.27 8.52
CA ALA A 134 1.77 -14.34 9.11
C ALA A 134 1.03 -13.09 9.59
N LYS A 135 1.36 -12.61 10.79
CA LYS A 135 0.72 -11.45 11.43
C LYS A 135 1.77 -10.65 12.20
N ALA A 136 1.70 -9.33 12.10
CA ALA A 136 2.61 -8.42 12.78
C ALA A 136 1.88 -7.14 13.22
N VAL A 137 2.20 -6.66 14.41
CA VAL A 137 1.85 -5.30 14.86
C VAL A 137 2.91 -4.36 14.29
N LEU A 138 2.48 -3.30 13.61
CA LEU A 138 3.40 -2.32 13.05
C LEU A 138 4.04 -1.49 14.17
N LYS A 139 5.30 -1.13 13.96
CA LYS A 139 6.00 -0.14 14.77
C LYS A 139 5.75 1.27 14.21
N PRO A 140 5.86 2.33 15.03
CA PRO A 140 5.58 3.70 14.60
C PRO A 140 6.31 4.12 13.31
N GLU A 141 7.58 3.75 13.13
CA GLU A 141 8.36 4.07 11.93
C GLU A 141 7.76 3.52 10.61
N ASN A 142 6.83 2.58 10.73
CA ASN A 142 6.15 1.90 9.62
C ASN A 142 4.66 2.26 9.54
N TYR A 143 4.16 3.21 10.34
CA TYR A 143 2.76 3.65 10.23
C TYR A 143 2.52 4.38 8.90
N PRO A 144 1.36 4.16 8.26
CA PRO A 144 0.89 5.02 7.19
C PRO A 144 0.60 6.42 7.74
N VAL A 145 0.64 7.43 6.87
CA VAL A 145 0.14 8.76 7.24
C VAL A 145 -1.32 8.66 7.61
N LEU A 146 -1.63 9.09 8.84
CA LEU A 146 -2.95 9.05 9.45
C LEU A 146 -3.60 10.42 9.33
N VAL A 147 -4.75 10.49 8.65
CA VAL A 147 -5.45 11.76 8.37
C VAL A 147 -6.94 11.64 8.56
N THR A 148 -7.59 12.80 8.65
CA THR A 148 -9.06 12.96 8.59
C THR A 148 -9.39 14.12 7.67
N TYR A 149 -10.63 14.16 7.17
CA TYR A 149 -11.24 15.36 6.62
C TYR A 149 -12.16 15.95 7.69
N THR A 150 -11.90 17.17 8.14
CA THR A 150 -12.77 17.81 9.16
C THR A 150 -14.11 18.25 8.60
N ASP A 151 -14.20 18.40 7.27
CA ASP A 151 -15.44 18.52 6.52
C ASP A 151 -15.44 17.47 5.39
N LYS A 152 -16.41 16.56 5.42
CA LYS A 152 -16.54 15.45 4.46
C LYS A 152 -16.77 15.90 3.02
N ASN A 153 -17.14 17.16 2.79
CA ASN A 153 -17.40 17.71 1.47
C ASN A 153 -16.25 18.63 0.98
N ASP A 154 -15.20 18.82 1.78
CA ASP A 154 -14.10 19.72 1.46
C ASP A 154 -12.75 19.00 1.56
N ALA A 155 -12.13 18.75 0.41
CA ALA A 155 -10.82 18.11 0.32
C ALA A 155 -9.66 18.95 0.89
N THR A 156 -9.85 20.25 1.09
CA THR A 156 -8.86 21.14 1.73
C THR A 156 -8.90 21.06 3.25
N SER A 157 -9.96 20.47 3.82
CA SER A 157 -10.15 20.28 5.26
C SER A 157 -9.30 19.16 5.87
N ILE A 158 -8.40 18.56 5.09
CA ILE A 158 -7.58 17.44 5.54
C ILE A 158 -6.63 17.85 6.68
N LYS A 159 -6.61 17.05 7.74
CA LYS A 159 -5.72 17.22 8.90
C LYS A 159 -5.00 15.93 9.27
N PRO A 160 -3.72 16.00 9.66
CA PRO A 160 -3.02 14.85 10.22
C PRO A 160 -3.59 14.51 11.61
N ALA A 161 -4.01 13.26 11.80
CA ALA A 161 -4.31 12.72 13.14
C ALA A 161 -3.03 12.41 13.93
N MET A 162 -1.92 12.28 13.22
CA MET A 162 -0.60 12.07 13.79
C MET A 162 0.45 12.71 12.90
N GLU A 163 1.44 13.34 13.50
CA GLU A 163 2.65 13.78 12.82
C GLU A 163 3.82 12.97 13.37
N MET A 164 4.73 12.58 12.48
CA MET A 164 5.95 11.89 12.87
C MET A 164 7.15 12.45 12.10
N ASP A 165 8.21 12.73 12.84
CA ASP A 165 9.53 12.95 12.29
C ASP A 165 10.40 11.71 12.55
N ILE A 166 11.00 11.19 11.48
CA ILE A 166 11.75 9.94 11.49
C ILE A 166 13.18 10.24 11.11
N ASN A 167 14.03 10.25 12.13
CA ASN A 167 15.45 10.53 12.02
C ASN A 167 16.28 9.26 12.21
N PHE A 168 17.55 9.31 11.81
CA PHE A 168 18.49 8.20 11.97
C PHE A 168 19.74 8.64 12.70
N LYS A 169 20.17 7.84 13.67
CA LYS A 169 21.46 7.97 14.34
C LYS A 169 22.24 6.67 14.17
N GLY A 170 23.04 6.61 13.11
CA GLY A 170 23.67 5.35 12.68
C GLY A 170 22.62 4.35 12.21
N LYS A 171 22.58 3.17 12.84
CA LYS A 171 21.57 2.12 12.56
C LYS A 171 20.28 2.26 13.40
N THR A 172 20.23 3.25 14.29
CA THR A 172 19.08 3.46 15.18
C THR A 172 18.08 4.41 14.54
N ILE A 173 16.81 4.02 14.51
CA ILE A 173 15.69 4.86 14.10
C ILE A 173 15.21 5.64 15.33
N ILE A 174 15.07 6.96 15.18
CA ILE A 174 14.50 7.86 16.19
C ILE A 174 13.17 8.36 15.63
N VAL A 175 12.10 8.16 16.38
CA VAL A 175 10.75 8.60 15.99
C VAL A 175 10.28 9.63 17.01
N GLU A 176 10.07 10.86 16.53
CA GLU A 176 9.37 11.90 17.28
C GLU A 176 7.93 11.93 16.80
N LYS A 177 6.98 11.76 17.72
CA LYS A 177 5.56 11.65 17.41
C LYS A 177 4.79 12.79 18.07
N LYS A 178 3.92 13.44 17.31
CA LYS A 178 2.89 14.35 17.81
C LYS A 178 1.52 13.74 17.55
N ASP A 179 0.78 13.47 18.63
CA ASP A 179 -0.54 12.84 18.59
C ASP A 179 -1.62 13.92 18.61
N HIS A 180 -2.52 13.90 17.62
CA HIS A 180 -3.63 14.85 17.48
C HIS A 180 -5.00 14.18 17.64
N PHE A 181 -5.06 12.90 18.05
CA PHE A 181 -6.33 12.17 18.09
C PHE A 181 -7.36 12.82 19.02
N GLU A 182 -6.97 13.22 20.24
CA GLU A 182 -7.92 13.85 21.16
C GLU A 182 -8.35 15.26 20.71
N GLU A 183 -7.43 16.02 20.11
CA GLU A 183 -7.71 17.35 19.57
C GLU A 183 -8.75 17.29 18.43
N ILE A 184 -8.66 16.26 17.59
CA ILE A 184 -9.46 16.14 16.37
C ILE A 184 -10.76 15.38 16.64
N PHE A 185 -10.69 14.25 17.33
CA PHE A 185 -11.81 13.31 17.50
C PHE A 185 -12.46 13.40 18.88
N GLY A 186 -11.89 14.20 19.80
CA GLY A 186 -12.38 14.41 21.16
C GLY A 186 -11.64 13.58 22.22
N GLN A 187 -11.79 13.98 23.47
CA GLN A 187 -11.10 13.41 24.63
C GLN A 187 -11.25 11.87 24.72
N GLY A 188 -10.17 11.17 25.07
CA GLY A 188 -10.14 9.72 25.25
C GLY A 188 -10.03 8.92 23.94
N VAL A 189 -9.96 9.59 22.79
CA VAL A 189 -9.73 8.93 21.50
C VAL A 189 -8.23 8.78 21.25
N ARG A 190 -7.78 7.56 20.93
CA ARG A 190 -6.37 7.28 20.63
C ARG A 190 -6.18 6.10 19.69
N LEU A 191 -5.11 6.14 18.89
CA LEU A 191 -4.67 4.97 18.13
C LEU A 191 -4.20 3.88 19.10
N LYS A 192 -4.79 2.69 19.01
CA LYS A 192 -4.37 1.53 19.80
C LYS A 192 -3.25 0.76 19.12
N GLU A 193 -3.48 0.32 17.89
CA GLU A 193 -2.52 -0.46 17.13
C GLU A 193 -2.87 -0.46 15.63
N ILE A 194 -1.86 -0.75 14.82
CA ILE A 194 -2.02 -1.09 13.40
C ILE A 194 -1.42 -2.46 13.18
N VAL A 195 -2.21 -3.36 12.61
CA VAL A 195 -1.84 -4.76 12.42
C VAL A 195 -1.87 -5.07 10.94
N ILE A 196 -0.88 -5.82 10.47
CA ILE A 196 -0.93 -6.43 9.14
C ILE A 196 -0.88 -7.94 9.23
N GLU A 197 -1.62 -8.60 8.36
CA GLU A 197 -1.64 -10.06 8.26
C GLU A 197 -1.77 -10.52 6.81
N THR A 198 -1.12 -11.64 6.46
CA THR A 198 -1.36 -12.29 5.16
C THR A 198 -2.78 -12.81 5.11
N THR A 199 -3.45 -12.62 3.97
CA THR A 199 -4.85 -13.06 3.80
C THR A 199 -5.09 -13.58 2.37
N ASP A 200 -6.15 -14.37 2.20
CA ASP A 200 -6.68 -14.76 0.90
C ASP A 200 -7.99 -14.00 0.55
N GLU A 201 -8.44 -13.12 1.45
CA GLU A 201 -9.57 -12.21 1.20
C GLU A 201 -9.37 -11.38 -0.08
N PRO A 202 -10.44 -11.01 -0.79
CA PRO A 202 -10.34 -10.16 -1.96
C PRO A 202 -9.85 -8.75 -1.58
N VAL A 203 -9.19 -8.08 -2.53
CA VAL A 203 -8.82 -6.66 -2.40
C VAL A 203 -10.09 -5.82 -2.16
N THR A 204 -10.04 -4.93 -1.17
CA THR A 204 -11.17 -4.07 -0.82
C THR A 204 -11.29 -2.89 -1.80
N SER A 205 -12.52 -2.40 -1.97
CA SER A 205 -12.84 -1.29 -2.88
C SER A 205 -14.09 -0.56 -2.39
N LYS A 206 -13.94 0.20 -1.29
CA LYS A 206 -15.03 0.98 -0.65
C LYS A 206 -14.63 2.42 -0.31
N ILE A 207 -13.37 2.80 -0.50
CA ILE A 207 -12.85 4.10 -0.05
C ILE A 207 -13.56 5.29 -0.68
N GLU A 208 -14.03 5.14 -1.92
CA GLU A 208 -14.66 6.22 -2.70
C GLU A 208 -15.88 6.84 -2.01
N SER A 209 -16.66 6.07 -1.23
CA SER A 209 -17.83 6.60 -0.52
C SER A 209 -17.49 7.50 0.67
N TYR A 210 -16.20 7.59 1.03
CA TYR A 210 -15.72 8.37 2.17
C TYR A 210 -14.94 9.61 1.77
N LEU A 211 -14.56 9.74 0.50
CA LEU A 211 -13.69 10.83 0.05
C LEU A 211 -14.53 12.03 -0.41
N PRO A 212 -14.08 13.27 -0.10
CA PRO A 212 -14.64 14.48 -0.71
C PRO A 212 -14.30 14.54 -2.21
N GLU A 213 -14.96 15.44 -2.92
CA GLU A 213 -14.59 15.78 -4.29
C GLU A 213 -13.28 16.58 -4.31
N TYR A 214 -12.41 16.29 -5.29
CA TYR A 214 -11.13 16.97 -5.47
C TYR A 214 -11.19 17.87 -6.70
N ASP A 215 -11.77 19.05 -6.50
CA ASP A 215 -11.98 20.05 -7.55
C ASP A 215 -10.74 20.95 -7.78
N ASN A 216 -10.91 22.01 -8.58
CA ASN A 216 -9.84 22.97 -8.85
C ASN A 216 -9.35 23.69 -7.60
N SER A 217 -10.24 23.97 -6.63
CA SER A 217 -9.87 24.64 -5.39
C SER A 217 -8.91 23.80 -4.56
N PHE A 218 -9.14 22.48 -4.51
CA PHE A 218 -8.21 21.53 -3.90
C PHE A 218 -6.83 21.61 -4.54
N TRP A 219 -6.75 21.64 -5.87
CA TRP A 219 -5.46 21.66 -6.56
C TRP A 219 -4.71 22.98 -6.40
N GLU A 220 -5.40 24.11 -6.30
CA GLU A 220 -4.81 25.41 -5.98
C GLU A 220 -4.25 25.42 -4.55
N TRP A 221 -5.07 25.00 -3.58
CA TRP A 221 -4.65 24.84 -2.19
C TRP A 221 -3.45 23.89 -2.06
N TYR A 222 -3.51 22.72 -2.68
CA TYR A 222 -2.43 21.72 -2.66
C TYR A 222 -1.10 22.28 -3.17
N ARG A 223 -1.12 23.08 -4.24
CA ARG A 223 0.08 23.72 -4.80
C ARG A 223 0.65 24.80 -3.91
N SER A 224 -0.17 25.44 -3.07
CA SER A 224 0.26 26.44 -2.08
C SER A 224 1.02 25.83 -0.88
N LEU A 225 0.83 24.54 -0.60
CA LEU A 225 1.47 23.87 0.53
C LEU A 225 2.98 23.68 0.29
N ASN A 226 3.77 23.81 1.36
CA ASN A 226 5.19 23.47 1.32
C ASN A 226 5.37 22.00 0.90
N TYR A 227 6.40 21.69 0.12
CA TYR A 227 6.71 20.32 -0.34
C TYR A 227 6.73 19.27 0.79
N ALA A 228 7.23 19.64 1.98
CA ALA A 228 7.30 18.77 3.14
C ALA A 228 6.00 18.70 3.97
N ASP A 229 4.97 19.47 3.61
CA ASP A 229 3.70 19.49 4.34
C ASP A 229 3.01 18.12 4.25
N ILE A 230 2.75 17.51 5.40
CA ILE A 230 2.15 16.18 5.50
C ILE A 230 0.76 16.11 4.85
N ARG A 231 0.05 17.25 4.78
CA ARG A 231 -1.27 17.40 4.15
C ARG A 231 -1.22 17.36 2.62
N ARG A 232 -0.03 17.33 2.01
CA ARG A 232 0.14 17.03 0.58
C ARG A 232 -0.19 15.57 0.30
N ILE A 233 -1.49 15.30 0.26
CA ILE A 233 -2.11 13.99 0.01
C ILE A 233 -3.12 14.18 -1.12
N THR A 234 -2.87 13.50 -2.23
CA THR A 234 -3.76 13.44 -3.39
C THR A 234 -4.59 12.15 -3.36
N PRO A 235 -5.65 12.03 -4.21
CA PRO A 235 -6.51 10.85 -4.25
C PRO A 235 -5.78 9.51 -4.39
N GLN A 236 -4.62 9.51 -5.07
CA GLN A 236 -3.80 8.30 -5.29
C GLN A 236 -3.29 7.65 -3.99
N TYR A 237 -3.25 8.40 -2.88
CA TYR A 237 -2.87 7.84 -1.57
C TYR A 237 -4.05 7.20 -0.83
N PHE A 238 -5.25 7.31 -1.36
CA PHE A 238 -6.45 6.64 -0.84
C PHE A 238 -6.84 5.43 -1.68
N ASN A 239 -6.70 5.53 -3.01
CA ASN A 239 -6.97 4.44 -3.92
C ASN A 239 -5.79 4.34 -4.90
N TYR A 240 -5.01 3.27 -4.81
CA TYR A 240 -3.83 3.08 -5.65
C TYR A 240 -4.02 1.88 -6.57
N TYR A 241 -3.99 2.18 -7.85
CA TYR A 241 -3.73 1.25 -8.93
C TYR A 241 -2.36 1.61 -9.50
N SER A 242 -1.34 0.79 -9.23
CA SER A 242 -0.12 0.83 -10.03
C SER A 242 -0.41 0.19 -11.39
N PRO A 243 -0.38 0.92 -12.53
CA PRO A 243 -0.48 0.30 -13.85
C PRO A 243 0.68 -0.65 -14.15
#